data_AF-A0AAX3SG48-F1
#
_entry.id   AF-A0AAX3SG48-F1
#
_cell.length_a   1.000
_cell.length_b   1.000
_cell.length_c   1.000
_cell.angle_alpha   90.00
_cell.angle_beta   90.00
_cell.angle_gamma   90.00
#
_symmetry.space_group_name_H-M   'P 1'
#
loop_
_entity.id
_entity.type
_entity.pdbx_description
1 polymer ?
#
loop_
_entity_poly.entity_id
_entity_poly.type
_entity_poly.pdbx_seq_one_letter_code
_entity_poly.pdbx_strand_id
1 'polypeptide(L)'
;MTTPTRRRLALAGLLALTAAAMAPAHAQGTYPQRPIRFIVPFPAGGGTDNLTRLVGTKLTEAHGWAIVVENKPGAGGNLALDQVAKAPADGLTLVMAQTDNVVLNPLLYSKLTYNPDKDLRAVALVAAGPAVLVVNADSPYKSLDDIIQAAKKEPGRLSFATPGTGTISHLISEAWQKSSNVKFTHVPFRGMAQAMPDLLGGRIDIYMGSIPQR
;
A
#
# COMPACT_ATOMS: atom_id res chain seq x y z
N MET A 1 -73.88 -17.90 -9.90
CA MET A 1 -72.45 -17.97 -9.54
C MET A 1 -71.71 -18.73 -10.63
N THR A 2 -71.06 -18.04 -11.56
CA THR A 2 -70.33 -18.66 -12.67
C THR A 2 -68.85 -18.78 -12.32
N THR A 3 -68.37 -20.01 -12.13
CA THR A 3 -66.98 -20.33 -11.81
C THR A 3 -66.07 -19.89 -12.97
N PRO A 4 -65.00 -19.11 -12.74
CA PRO A 4 -64.12 -18.68 -13.82
C PRO A 4 -63.37 -19.88 -14.42
N THR A 5 -63.33 -19.93 -15.75
CA THR A 5 -62.65 -20.99 -16.54
C THR A 5 -61.13 -20.96 -16.33
N ARG A 6 -60.50 -22.15 -16.26
CA ARG A 6 -59.06 -22.35 -15.99
C ARG A 6 -58.11 -21.49 -16.85
N ARG A 7 -58.51 -21.13 -18.07
CA ARG A 7 -57.75 -20.21 -18.95
C ARG A 7 -57.66 -18.78 -18.43
N ARG A 8 -58.70 -18.27 -17.76
CA ARG A 8 -58.68 -16.92 -17.15
C ARG A 8 -57.76 -16.85 -15.94
N LEU A 9 -57.66 -17.94 -15.18
CA LEU A 9 -56.71 -18.06 -14.06
C LEU A 9 -55.26 -18.11 -14.55
N ALA A 10 -54.98 -18.81 -15.65
CA ALA A 10 -53.64 -18.86 -16.24
C ALA A 10 -53.19 -17.50 -16.79
N LEU A 11 -54.08 -16.75 -17.45
CA LEU A 11 -53.78 -15.43 -17.99
C LEU A 11 -53.54 -14.40 -16.87
N ALA A 12 -54.33 -14.45 -15.79
CA ALA A 12 -54.14 -13.61 -14.62
C ALA A 12 -52.81 -13.89 -13.89
N GLY A 13 -52.40 -15.16 -13.83
CA GLY A 13 -51.10 -15.55 -13.27
C GLY A 13 -49.91 -15.00 -14.08
N LEU A 14 -50.01 -15.02 -15.42
CA LEU A 14 -48.95 -14.51 -16.29
C LEU A 14 -48.81 -12.98 -16.18
N LEU A 15 -49.93 -12.26 -16.08
CA LEU A 15 -49.95 -10.80 -15.87
C LEU A 15 -49.37 -10.40 -14.50
N ALA A 16 -49.61 -11.18 -13.45
CA ALA A 16 -49.03 -10.96 -12.13
C ALA A 16 -47.51 -11.20 -12.11
N LEU A 17 -47.02 -12.20 -12.86
CA LEU A 17 -45.59 -12.46 -13.02
C LEU A 17 -44.86 -11.35 -13.79
N THR A 18 -45.49 -10.78 -14.83
CA THR A 18 -44.91 -9.64 -15.56
C THR A 18 -44.93 -8.35 -14.75
N ALA A 19 -45.93 -8.13 -13.89
CA ALA A 19 -45.98 -6.97 -13.01
C ALA A 19 -44.94 -7.04 -11.88
N ALA A 20 -44.64 -8.24 -11.36
CA ALA A 20 -43.57 -8.44 -10.38
C ALA A 20 -42.16 -8.23 -10.98
N ALA A 21 -42.00 -8.45 -12.29
CA ALA A 21 -40.74 -8.20 -13.00
C ALA A 21 -40.50 -6.71 -13.33
N MET A 22 -41.50 -5.85 -13.12
CA MET A 22 -41.40 -4.39 -13.33
C MET A 22 -41.28 -3.60 -12.02
N ALA A 23 -41.02 -4.26 -10.89
CA ALA A 23 -40.63 -3.54 -9.68
C ALA A 23 -39.39 -2.68 -10.01
N PRO A 24 -39.41 -1.37 -9.73
CA PRO A 24 -38.25 -0.53 -9.99
C PRO A 24 -37.09 -1.16 -9.22
N ALA A 25 -36.02 -1.51 -9.94
CA ALA A 25 -34.77 -1.84 -9.30
C ALA A 25 -34.39 -0.61 -8.47
N HIS A 26 -34.60 -0.68 -7.15
CA HIS A 26 -34.06 0.31 -6.25
C HIS A 26 -32.55 0.30 -6.52
N ALA A 27 -32.06 1.38 -7.11
CA ALA A 27 -30.64 1.62 -7.26
C ALA A 27 -30.00 1.25 -5.92
N GLN A 28 -29.11 0.24 -5.94
CA GLN A 28 -28.24 -0.07 -4.81
C GLN A 28 -27.74 1.27 -4.29
N GLY A 29 -28.04 1.58 -3.02
CA GLY A 29 -27.92 2.93 -2.44
C GLY A 29 -26.62 3.65 -2.79
N THR A 30 -26.66 4.98 -2.71
CA THR A 30 -25.52 5.87 -3.02
C THR A 30 -24.23 5.34 -2.41
N TYR A 31 -23.22 5.11 -3.25
CA TYR A 31 -21.89 4.71 -2.81
C TYR A 31 -21.28 5.78 -1.89
N PRO A 32 -20.60 5.40 -0.80
CA PRO A 32 -20.42 4.04 -0.28
C PRO A 32 -21.54 3.61 0.67
N GLN A 33 -21.98 2.34 0.59
CA GLN A 33 -23.06 1.81 1.45
C GLN A 33 -22.60 1.42 2.87
N ARG A 34 -21.30 1.41 3.12
CA ARG A 34 -20.64 1.12 4.40
C ARG A 34 -19.24 1.76 4.38
N PRO A 35 -18.54 1.86 5.52
CA PRO A 35 -17.21 2.47 5.55
C PRO A 35 -16.23 1.81 4.56
N ILE A 36 -15.44 2.64 3.89
CA ILE A 36 -14.35 2.22 3.01
C ILE A 36 -13.15 1.86 3.89
N ARG A 37 -12.62 0.65 3.72
CA ARG A 37 -11.39 0.19 4.37
C ARG A 37 -10.21 0.58 3.50
N PHE A 38 -9.28 1.37 4.03
CA PHE A 38 -8.08 1.80 3.33
C PHE A 38 -6.86 1.14 3.98
N ILE A 39 -6.38 0.07 3.35
CA ILE A 39 -5.31 -0.79 3.87
C ILE A 39 -3.94 -0.17 3.58
N VAL A 40 -3.09 -0.13 4.61
CA VAL A 40 -1.70 0.35 4.53
C VAL A 40 -0.75 -0.84 4.63
N PRO A 41 0.18 -1.05 3.68
CA PRO A 41 1.08 -2.21 3.68
C PRO A 41 2.23 -2.16 4.71
N PHE A 42 2.27 -1.14 5.57
CA PHE A 42 3.37 -0.87 6.50
C PHE A 42 2.85 -0.50 7.91
N PRO A 43 3.70 -0.55 8.95
CA PRO A 43 3.32 -0.18 10.31
C PRO A 43 2.82 1.26 10.42
N ALA A 44 2.01 1.52 11.44
CA ALA A 44 1.50 2.85 11.75
C ALA A 44 2.63 3.85 12.06
N GLY A 45 2.39 5.13 11.78
CA GLY A 45 3.34 6.23 12.04
C GLY A 45 4.46 6.37 11.00
N GLY A 46 4.49 5.53 9.96
CA GLY A 46 5.36 5.70 8.80
C GLY A 46 4.78 6.66 7.74
N GLY A 47 5.59 7.03 6.74
CA GLY A 47 5.17 7.93 5.66
C GLY A 47 3.94 7.46 4.90
N THR A 48 3.86 6.17 4.57
CA THR A 48 2.69 5.58 3.89
C THR A 48 1.42 5.68 4.74
N ASP A 49 1.51 5.44 6.05
CA ASP A 49 0.36 5.54 6.97
C ASP A 49 -0.13 6.98 7.08
N ASN A 50 0.78 7.92 7.30
CA ASN A 50 0.46 9.35 7.42
C ASN A 50 -0.23 9.86 6.15
N LEU A 51 0.30 9.52 4.97
CA LEU A 51 -0.28 9.93 3.70
C LEU A 51 -1.66 9.28 3.46
N THR A 52 -1.82 8.00 3.78
CA THR A 52 -3.11 7.30 3.64
C THR A 52 -4.18 7.93 4.53
N ARG A 53 -3.83 8.26 5.78
CA ARG A 53 -4.73 8.96 6.71
C ARG A 53 -5.10 10.34 6.21
N LEU A 54 -4.14 11.10 5.69
CA LEU A 54 -4.40 12.42 5.10
C LEU A 54 -5.40 12.33 3.93
N VAL A 55 -5.20 11.39 3.01
CA VAL A 55 -6.15 11.14 1.91
C VAL A 55 -7.52 10.75 2.45
N GLY A 56 -7.57 9.84 3.43
CA GLY A 56 -8.81 9.42 4.08
C GLY A 56 -9.58 10.60 4.67
N THR A 57 -8.91 11.46 5.44
CA THR A 57 -9.50 12.69 5.97
C THR A 57 -10.03 13.60 4.87
N LYS A 58 -9.29 13.80 3.78
CA LYS A 58 -9.72 14.65 2.66
C LYS A 58 -10.94 14.08 1.92
N LEU A 59 -11.02 12.76 1.77
CA LEU A 59 -12.20 12.09 1.20
C LEU A 59 -13.43 12.25 2.11
N THR A 60 -13.25 12.13 3.42
CA THR A 60 -14.31 12.40 4.40
C THR A 60 -14.79 13.84 4.31
N GLU A 61 -13.89 14.83 4.25
CA GLU A 61 -14.23 16.25 4.14
C GLU A 61 -14.97 16.58 2.84
N ALA A 62 -14.53 16.02 1.71
CA ALA A 62 -15.08 16.33 0.39
C ALA A 62 -16.41 15.63 0.10
N HIS A 63 -16.60 14.41 0.62
CA HIS A 63 -17.71 13.54 0.22
C HIS A 63 -18.55 13.00 1.38
N GLY A 64 -18.15 13.24 2.63
CA GLY A 64 -18.80 12.65 3.80
C GLY A 64 -18.58 11.14 3.93
N TRP A 65 -17.64 10.57 3.19
CA TRP A 65 -17.37 9.13 3.22
C TRP A 65 -16.70 8.73 4.53
N ALA A 66 -17.13 7.61 5.13
CA ALA A 66 -16.44 7.03 6.27
C ALA A 66 -15.24 6.22 5.79
N ILE A 67 -14.01 6.68 6.08
CA ILE A 67 -12.76 5.98 5.74
C ILE A 67 -12.14 5.37 7.01
N VAL A 68 -11.84 4.08 6.98
CA VAL A 68 -11.16 3.35 8.07
C VAL A 68 -9.78 2.90 7.60
N VAL A 69 -8.72 3.45 8.20
CA VAL A 69 -7.34 3.09 7.85
C VAL A 69 -6.86 1.92 8.69
N GLU A 70 -6.39 0.85 8.03
CA GLU A 70 -5.89 -0.37 8.67
C GLU A 70 -4.47 -0.71 8.24
N ASN A 71 -3.53 -0.80 9.19
CA ASN A 71 -2.16 -1.21 8.91
C ASN A 71 -2.03 -2.75 8.88
N LYS A 72 -1.50 -3.29 7.77
CA LYS A 72 -1.26 -4.72 7.55
C LYS A 72 0.20 -4.96 7.11
N PRO A 73 1.18 -4.80 8.02
CA PRO A 73 2.59 -4.94 7.68
C PRO A 73 3.01 -6.40 7.46
N GLY A 74 4.01 -6.61 6.61
CA GLY A 74 4.68 -7.89 6.44
C GLY A 74 5.06 -8.19 4.99
N ALA A 75 6.15 -8.94 4.79
CA ALA A 75 6.64 -9.40 3.49
C ALA A 75 6.70 -8.28 2.41
N GLY A 76 7.28 -7.13 2.73
CA GLY A 76 7.38 -6.00 1.80
C GLY A 76 6.04 -5.43 1.34
N GLY A 77 4.96 -5.63 2.10
CA GLY A 77 3.60 -5.20 1.79
C GLY A 77 2.73 -6.28 1.12
N ASN A 78 3.29 -7.46 0.80
CA ASN A 78 2.55 -8.52 0.10
C ASN A 78 1.30 -8.97 0.84
N LEU A 79 1.32 -9.03 2.17
CA LEU A 79 0.15 -9.47 2.95
C LEU A 79 -1.05 -8.52 2.78
N ALA A 80 -0.80 -7.21 2.71
CA ALA A 80 -1.85 -6.23 2.50
C ALA A 80 -2.44 -6.34 1.09
N LEU A 81 -1.58 -6.45 0.07
CA LEU A 81 -2.03 -6.53 -1.32
C LEU A 81 -2.76 -7.84 -1.60
N ASP A 82 -2.31 -8.97 -1.04
CA ASP A 82 -3.02 -10.24 -1.14
C ASP A 82 -4.44 -10.16 -0.54
N GLN A 83 -4.56 -9.53 0.63
CA GLN A 83 -5.86 -9.32 1.28
C GLN A 83 -6.80 -8.49 0.42
N VAL A 84 -6.30 -7.42 -0.23
CA VAL A 84 -7.12 -6.54 -1.06
C VAL A 84 -7.44 -7.17 -2.42
N ALA A 85 -6.49 -7.86 -3.04
CA ALA A 85 -6.68 -8.59 -4.29
C ALA A 85 -7.79 -9.66 -4.20
N LYS A 86 -7.99 -10.24 -3.00
CA LYS A 86 -9.02 -11.24 -2.72
C LYS A 86 -10.30 -10.66 -2.12
N ALA A 87 -10.36 -9.35 -1.91
CA ALA A 87 -11.56 -8.70 -1.39
C ALA A 87 -12.67 -8.63 -2.46
N PRO A 88 -13.94 -8.48 -2.08
CA PRO A 88 -15.00 -8.17 -3.03
C PRO A 88 -14.65 -6.94 -3.88
N ALA A 89 -14.85 -7.01 -5.19
CA ALA A 89 -14.60 -5.91 -6.12
C ALA A 89 -15.71 -4.84 -6.10
N ASP A 90 -16.09 -4.39 -4.90
CA ASP A 90 -17.18 -3.44 -4.63
C ASP A 90 -16.70 -2.00 -4.38
N GLY A 91 -15.38 -1.76 -4.47
CA GLY A 91 -14.75 -0.46 -4.24
C GLY A 91 -14.56 -0.08 -2.76
N LEU A 92 -15.00 -0.92 -1.82
CA LEU A 92 -15.00 -0.60 -0.39
C LEU A 92 -13.74 -1.08 0.34
N THR A 93 -12.83 -1.75 -0.37
CA THR A 93 -11.50 -2.11 0.15
C THR A 93 -10.44 -1.58 -0.80
N LEU A 94 -9.67 -0.60 -0.33
CA LEU A 94 -8.59 0.05 -1.05
C LEU A 94 -7.24 -0.32 -0.40
N VAL A 95 -6.16 -0.25 -1.17
CA VAL A 95 -4.79 -0.40 -0.64
C VAL A 95 -3.93 0.75 -1.11
N MET A 96 -3.09 1.29 -0.22
CA MET A 96 -2.03 2.23 -0.60
C MET A 96 -0.88 1.44 -1.23
N ALA A 97 -1.03 1.11 -2.51
CA ALA A 97 -0.02 0.40 -3.28
C ALA A 97 1.25 1.26 -3.45
N GLN A 98 2.41 0.58 -3.54
CA GLN A 98 3.71 1.22 -3.75
C GLN A 98 4.51 0.43 -4.78
N THR A 99 5.48 1.07 -5.44
CA THR A 99 6.38 0.42 -6.41
C THR A 99 6.97 -0.89 -5.89
N ASP A 100 7.30 -0.95 -4.60
CA ASP A 100 7.79 -2.16 -3.92
C ASP A 100 6.89 -3.37 -4.17
N ASN A 101 5.58 -3.21 -3.96
CA ASN A 101 4.65 -4.34 -3.93
C ASN A 101 3.94 -4.57 -5.27
N VAL A 102 3.72 -3.54 -6.09
CA VAL A 102 3.09 -3.73 -7.41
C VAL A 102 4.09 -3.94 -8.56
N VAL A 103 5.37 -3.62 -8.39
CA VAL A 103 6.39 -3.78 -9.45
C VAL A 103 7.54 -4.68 -9.01
N LEU A 104 8.17 -4.42 -7.87
CA LEU A 104 9.38 -5.15 -7.48
C LEU A 104 9.09 -6.55 -6.94
N ASN A 105 8.10 -6.70 -6.06
CA ASN A 105 7.79 -8.00 -5.46
C ASN A 105 7.44 -9.08 -6.51
N PRO A 106 6.67 -8.81 -7.60
CA PRO A 106 6.49 -9.74 -8.71
C PRO A 106 7.79 -10.22 -9.38
N LEU A 107 8.85 -9.41 -9.35
CA LEU A 107 10.15 -9.73 -9.92
C LEU A 107 11.08 -10.44 -8.94
N LEU A 108 10.88 -10.23 -7.63
CA LEU A 108 11.76 -10.73 -6.57
C LEU A 108 11.27 -12.03 -5.92
N TYR A 109 9.96 -12.24 -5.82
CA TYR A 109 9.37 -13.41 -5.19
C TYR A 109 9.05 -14.48 -6.24
N SER A 110 9.62 -15.68 -6.08
CA SER A 110 9.34 -16.82 -6.96
C SER A 110 7.88 -17.30 -6.91
N LYS A 111 7.19 -17.03 -5.80
CA LYS A 111 5.76 -17.29 -5.62
C LYS A 111 5.11 -16.10 -4.94
N LEU A 112 4.35 -15.34 -5.72
CA LEU A 112 3.46 -14.28 -5.24
C LEU A 112 2.01 -14.79 -5.31
N THR A 113 1.19 -14.44 -4.32
CA THR A 113 -0.20 -14.93 -4.20
C THR A 113 -1.24 -14.01 -4.83
N TYR A 114 -0.78 -12.90 -5.44
CA TYR A 114 -1.57 -11.97 -6.22
C TYR A 114 -0.78 -11.54 -7.46
N ASN A 115 -1.49 -11.14 -8.50
CA ASN A 115 -0.96 -10.50 -9.70
C ASN A 115 -1.43 -9.02 -9.70
N PRO A 116 -0.52 -8.04 -9.54
CA PRO A 116 -0.91 -6.62 -9.49
C PRO A 116 -1.70 -6.13 -10.70
N ASP A 117 -1.41 -6.63 -11.90
CA ASP A 117 -2.04 -6.17 -13.14
C ASP A 117 -3.43 -6.78 -13.35
N LYS A 118 -3.67 -7.99 -12.82
CA LYS A 118 -4.93 -8.72 -13.00
C LYS A 118 -5.88 -8.58 -11.82
N ASP A 119 -5.35 -8.56 -10.60
CA ASP A 119 -6.13 -8.69 -9.38
C ASP A 119 -6.35 -7.34 -8.68
N LEU A 120 -5.69 -6.27 -9.13
CA LEU A 120 -5.85 -4.92 -8.60
C LEU A 120 -6.22 -3.93 -9.71
N ARG A 121 -7.00 -2.91 -9.35
CA ARG A 121 -7.32 -1.80 -10.24
C ARG A 121 -6.66 -0.53 -9.72
N ALA A 122 -5.80 0.07 -10.54
CA ALA A 122 -5.23 1.38 -10.25
C ALA A 122 -6.34 2.44 -10.21
N VAL A 123 -6.43 3.19 -9.11
CA VAL A 123 -7.41 4.27 -8.92
C VAL A 123 -6.78 5.63 -9.24
N ALA A 124 -5.71 5.98 -8.52
CA ALA A 124 -4.99 7.24 -8.69
C ALA A 124 -3.55 7.12 -8.18
N LEU A 125 -2.65 7.89 -8.77
CA LEU A 125 -1.34 8.15 -8.17
C LEU A 125 -1.53 9.17 -7.04
N VAL A 126 -1.31 8.73 -5.80
CA VAL A 126 -1.49 9.59 -4.62
C VAL A 126 -0.27 10.47 -4.38
N ALA A 127 0.93 9.89 -4.48
CA ALA A 127 2.15 10.64 -4.37
C ALA A 127 3.32 9.98 -5.09
N ALA A 128 4.32 10.79 -5.43
CA ALA A 128 5.63 10.33 -5.87
C ALA A 128 6.73 11.04 -5.08
N GLY A 129 7.89 10.38 -4.94
CA GLY A 129 9.00 10.94 -4.20
C GLY A 129 10.32 10.23 -4.47
N PRO A 130 11.45 10.94 -4.34
CA PRO A 130 12.76 10.33 -4.46
C PRO A 130 13.05 9.41 -3.27
N ALA A 131 13.93 8.44 -3.49
CA ALA A 131 14.64 7.80 -2.39
C ALA A 131 15.67 8.79 -1.82
N VAL A 132 15.79 8.83 -0.51
CA VAL A 132 16.70 9.72 0.22
C VAL A 132 17.54 8.91 1.21
N LEU A 133 18.81 9.30 1.31
CA LEU A 133 19.73 8.82 2.31
C LEU A 133 19.71 9.79 3.48
N VAL A 134 19.49 9.27 4.68
CA VAL A 134 19.38 10.04 5.93
C VAL A 134 20.39 9.50 6.92
N VAL A 135 21.08 10.42 7.60
CA VAL A 135 21.98 10.12 8.72
C VAL A 135 21.48 10.85 9.96
N ASN A 136 21.96 10.44 11.13
CA ASN A 136 21.77 11.23 12.35
C ASN A 136 22.41 12.62 12.21
N ALA A 137 21.72 13.68 12.68
CA ALA A 137 22.21 15.06 12.60
C ALA A 137 23.57 15.26 13.31
N ASP A 138 23.81 14.53 14.40
CA ASP A 138 25.05 14.57 15.18
C ASP A 138 26.14 13.64 14.61
N SER A 139 25.84 12.85 13.57
CA SER A 139 26.84 11.98 12.94
C SER A 139 27.97 12.80 12.29
N PRO A 140 29.18 12.21 12.13
CA PRO A 140 30.29 12.88 11.45
C PRO A 140 30.09 13.03 9.93
N TYR A 141 29.03 12.44 9.37
CA TYR A 141 28.76 12.41 7.93
C TYR A 141 27.96 13.65 7.53
N LYS A 142 28.61 14.62 6.88
CA LYS A 142 27.97 15.87 6.44
C LYS A 142 27.78 15.93 4.92
N SER A 143 28.37 14.98 4.21
CA SER A 143 28.27 14.81 2.76
C SER A 143 28.22 13.33 2.38
N LEU A 144 27.82 13.06 1.15
CA LEU A 144 27.89 11.70 0.60
C LEU A 144 29.36 11.21 0.48
N ASP A 145 30.31 12.12 0.27
CA ASP A 145 31.73 11.76 0.18
C ASP A 145 32.25 11.24 1.53
N ASP A 146 31.88 11.88 2.66
CA ASP A 146 32.25 11.41 4.00
C ASP A 146 31.84 9.95 4.24
N ILE A 147 30.65 9.60 3.77
CA ILE A 147 30.11 8.24 3.85
C ILE A 147 30.93 7.27 2.99
N ILE A 148 31.22 7.66 1.74
CA ILE A 148 32.00 6.83 0.81
C ILE A 148 33.41 6.61 1.35
N GLN A 149 34.09 7.65 1.86
CA GLN A 149 35.43 7.53 2.41
C GLN A 149 35.43 6.63 3.65
N ALA A 150 34.49 6.82 4.57
CA ALA A 150 34.37 5.98 5.75
C ALA A 150 34.08 4.51 5.40
N ALA A 151 33.21 4.26 4.41
CA ALA A 151 32.90 2.91 3.95
C ALA A 151 34.09 2.23 3.24
N LYS A 152 34.93 3.00 2.53
CA LYS A 152 36.16 2.48 1.90
C LYS A 152 37.25 2.16 2.91
N LYS A 153 37.38 2.99 3.95
CA LYS A 153 38.35 2.80 5.02
C LYS A 153 38.07 1.52 5.81
N GLU A 154 36.80 1.27 6.13
CA GLU A 154 36.36 0.11 6.92
C GLU A 154 35.11 -0.55 6.28
N PRO A 155 35.30 -1.40 5.25
CA PRO A 155 34.19 -2.04 4.53
C PRO A 155 33.28 -2.85 5.46
N GLY A 156 31.97 -2.59 5.39
CA GLY A 156 30.94 -3.27 6.21
C GLY A 156 30.74 -2.67 7.60
N ARG A 157 31.57 -1.71 8.04
CA ARG A 157 31.42 -1.03 9.35
C ARG A 157 30.16 -0.17 9.40
N LEU A 158 29.85 0.52 8.30
CA LEU A 158 28.65 1.34 8.18
C LEU A 158 27.41 0.47 7.99
N SER A 159 26.46 0.61 8.91
CA SER A 159 25.15 -0.02 8.82
C SER A 159 24.22 0.83 7.95
N PHE A 160 23.37 0.14 7.21
CA PHE A 160 22.49 0.75 6.23
C PHE A 160 21.10 0.14 6.35
N ALA A 161 20.16 0.92 6.87
CA ALA A 161 18.81 0.48 7.16
C ALA A 161 17.84 0.81 6.03
N THR A 162 16.89 -0.09 5.81
CA THR A 162 15.82 0.08 4.80
C THR A 162 14.46 -0.36 5.39
N PRO A 163 13.33 0.03 4.77
CA PRO A 163 11.99 -0.43 5.18
C PRO A 163 11.71 -1.92 4.87
N GLY A 164 12.75 -2.71 4.55
CA GLY A 164 12.66 -4.14 4.34
C GLY A 164 13.52 -4.62 3.18
N THR A 165 13.84 -5.91 3.19
CA THR A 165 14.50 -6.59 2.06
C THR A 165 13.59 -6.59 0.84
N GLY A 166 14.15 -6.26 -0.32
CA GLY A 166 13.45 -6.24 -1.60
C GLY A 166 12.70 -4.94 -1.94
N THR A 167 12.65 -3.99 -1.00
CA THR A 167 12.11 -2.65 -1.26
C THR A 167 12.98 -1.87 -2.24
N ILE A 168 12.43 -0.84 -2.89
CA ILE A 168 13.17 0.05 -3.80
C ILE A 168 14.39 0.66 -3.09
N SER A 169 14.26 1.00 -1.81
CA SER A 169 15.35 1.51 -0.98
C SER A 169 16.46 0.47 -0.82
N HIS A 170 16.14 -0.81 -0.64
CA HIS A 170 17.14 -1.87 -0.61
C HIS A 170 17.85 -2.03 -1.97
N LEU A 171 17.09 -2.12 -3.07
CA LEU A 171 17.68 -2.32 -4.40
C LEU A 171 18.56 -1.15 -4.85
N ILE A 172 18.11 0.09 -4.63
CA ILE A 172 18.90 1.29 -4.92
C ILE A 172 20.21 1.29 -4.12
N SER A 173 20.18 0.81 -2.87
CA SER A 173 21.35 0.79 -2.00
C SER A 173 22.36 -0.26 -2.40
N GLU A 174 21.90 -1.45 -2.83
CA GLU A 174 22.77 -2.46 -3.44
C GLU A 174 23.37 -1.98 -4.77
N ALA A 175 22.57 -1.31 -5.61
CA ALA A 175 23.05 -0.72 -6.86
C ALA A 175 24.09 0.38 -6.60
N TRP A 176 23.84 1.24 -5.62
CA TRP A 176 24.75 2.30 -5.21
C TRP A 176 26.07 1.71 -4.70
N GLN A 177 26.03 0.77 -3.74
CA GLN A 177 27.20 0.05 -3.23
C GLN A 177 28.09 -0.50 -4.34
N LYS A 178 27.46 -1.19 -5.31
CA LYS A 178 28.15 -1.75 -6.48
C LYS A 178 28.79 -0.66 -7.34
N SER A 179 28.08 0.44 -7.59
CA SER A 179 28.57 1.53 -8.44
C SER A 179 29.72 2.34 -7.81
N SER A 180 29.70 2.52 -6.49
CA SER A 180 30.72 3.31 -5.77
C SER A 180 31.83 2.45 -5.15
N ASN A 181 31.76 1.12 -5.35
CA ASN A 181 32.69 0.13 -4.80
C ASN A 181 32.87 0.28 -3.28
N VAL A 182 31.75 0.31 -2.57
CA VAL A 182 31.69 0.39 -1.09
C VAL A 182 30.82 -0.73 -0.55
N LYS A 183 31.00 -1.06 0.73
CA LYS A 183 30.22 -2.09 1.41
C LYS A 183 29.65 -1.56 2.70
N PHE A 184 28.35 -1.76 2.88
CA PHE A 184 27.61 -1.51 4.11
C PHE A 184 27.07 -2.83 4.68
N THR A 185 26.69 -2.81 5.95
CA THR A 185 25.92 -3.89 6.57
C THR A 185 24.43 -3.56 6.49
N HIS A 186 23.68 -4.31 5.68
CA HIS A 186 22.24 -4.09 5.54
C HIS A 186 21.48 -4.50 6.82
N VAL A 187 20.62 -3.61 7.31
CA VAL A 187 19.75 -3.86 8.47
C VAL A 187 18.28 -3.65 8.06
N PRO A 188 17.52 -4.73 7.81
CA PRO A 188 16.13 -4.61 7.39
C PRO A 188 15.21 -4.30 8.58
N PHE A 189 14.39 -3.24 8.44
CA PHE A 189 13.29 -2.94 9.37
C PHE A 189 11.94 -3.26 8.72
N ARG A 190 10.87 -3.33 9.51
CA ARG A 190 9.49 -3.49 8.98
C ARG A 190 8.90 -2.19 8.44
N GLY A 191 9.65 -1.09 8.48
CA GLY A 191 9.24 0.24 8.02
C GLY A 191 10.00 1.37 8.73
N MET A 192 9.85 2.59 8.22
CA MET A 192 10.53 3.79 8.75
C MET A 192 10.27 4.02 10.24
N ALA A 193 9.04 3.81 10.71
CA ALA A 193 8.65 4.05 12.10
C ALA A 193 9.50 3.25 13.12
N GLN A 194 9.99 2.06 12.73
CA GLN A 194 10.88 1.26 13.58
C GLN A 194 12.35 1.67 13.45
N ALA A 195 12.77 2.17 12.29
CA ALA A 195 14.17 2.52 12.02
C ALA A 195 14.57 3.87 12.63
N MET A 196 13.64 4.84 12.72
CA MET A 196 13.97 6.19 13.19
C MET A 196 14.49 6.28 14.62
N PRO A 197 13.92 5.58 15.61
CA PRO A 197 14.50 5.56 16.94
C PRO A 197 15.95 5.05 16.97
N ASP A 198 16.28 4.04 16.16
CA ASP A 198 17.64 3.49 16.10
C ASP A 198 18.62 4.41 15.36
N LEU A 199 18.17 5.13 14.32
CA LEU A 199 18.98 6.15 13.65
C LEU A 199 19.27 7.33 14.58
N LEU A 200 18.24 7.82 15.27
CA LEU A 200 18.36 8.92 16.23
C LEU A 200 19.21 8.51 17.45
N GLY A 201 19.15 7.25 17.85
CA GLY A 201 19.98 6.68 18.92
C GLY A 201 21.39 6.28 18.50
N GLY A 202 21.76 6.43 17.22
CA GLY A 202 23.09 6.06 16.71
C GLY A 202 23.37 4.56 16.66
N ARG A 203 22.33 3.72 16.72
CA ARG A 203 22.43 2.25 16.60
C ARG A 203 22.56 1.80 15.15
N ILE A 204 22.02 2.60 14.24
CA ILE A 204 22.27 2.50 12.80
C ILE A 204 22.84 3.83 12.30
N ASP A 205 23.68 3.77 11.27
CA ASP A 205 24.39 4.94 10.78
C ASP A 205 23.60 5.67 9.69
N ILE A 206 22.96 4.90 8.81
CA ILE A 206 22.29 5.39 7.62
C ILE A 206 20.91 4.74 7.51
N TYR A 207 19.90 5.52 7.15
CA TYR A 207 18.61 5.04 6.69
C TYR A 207 18.35 5.49 5.26
N MET A 208 17.87 4.56 4.42
CA MET A 208 17.34 4.88 3.09
C MET A 208 15.85 4.59 3.06
N GLY A 209 15.10 5.59 2.64
CA GLY A 209 13.66 5.51 2.50
C GLY A 209 13.17 6.46 1.41
N SER A 210 11.86 6.51 1.20
CA SER A 210 11.22 7.51 0.34
C SER A 210 10.58 8.60 1.19
N ILE A 211 10.66 9.85 0.70
CA ILE A 211 9.88 10.96 1.25
C ILE A 211 8.83 11.34 0.19
N PRO A 212 7.52 11.25 0.51
CA PRO A 212 6.48 11.76 -0.38
C PRO A 212 6.63 13.28 -0.53
N GLN A 213 6.69 13.78 -1.77
CA GLN A 213 6.94 15.22 -2.02
C GLN A 213 5.92 15.88 -2.96
N ARG A 214 5.07 15.12 -3.64
CA ARG A 214 3.96 15.61 -4.48
C ARG A 214 2.87 14.58 -4.55
#